data_AF-A0A8B8TNK8-F1
#
_entry.id   AF-A0A8B8TNK8-F1
#
_cell.length_a   1.000
_cell.length_b   1.000
_cell.length_c   1.000
_cell.angle_alpha   90.00
_cell.angle_beta   90.00
_cell.angle_gamma   90.00
#
_symmetry.space_group_name_H-M   'P 1'
#
loop_
_entity.id
_entity.type
_entity.pdbx_description
1 polymer ?
#
loop_
_entity_poly.entity_id
_entity_poly.type
_entity_poly.pdbx_seq_one_letter_code
_entity_poly.pdbx_strand_id
1 'polypeptide(L)'
;MVLPRLQLAPARLLHSSCSLKKTLQCSCSFHGIPTPSVRWLMAGAPVGVNGPDSGLQVTSLMLGPWANSTISLTEQPEMGTSLLCEGKNPEGTYALSILLMSGKSSLVPQTFMDGLIQGVFYGAIAITLLFLCLVPLIVKHIRMKQAKKIAAIKAENSLKVRVCQEPEMSLRPEEPEKPHLLRAGQGTHCPKLPGEAR
;
A
#
# COMPACT_ATOMS: atom_id res chain seq x y z
N MET A 1 -41.87 -34.28 58.22
CA MET A 1 -41.72 -34.11 56.76
C MET A 1 -40.44 -33.31 56.54
N VAL A 2 -39.45 -33.89 55.83
CA VAL A 2 -38.23 -33.17 55.48
C VAL A 2 -38.56 -32.32 54.26
N LEU A 3 -38.51 -31.00 54.41
CA LEU A 3 -38.68 -30.07 53.29
C LEU A 3 -37.54 -30.34 52.28
N PRO A 4 -37.80 -30.50 50.96
CA PRO A 4 -36.73 -30.68 49.99
C PRO A 4 -35.78 -29.48 50.10
N ARG A 5 -34.47 -29.73 50.24
CA ARG A 5 -33.48 -28.65 50.10
C ARG A 5 -33.67 -28.06 48.71
N LEU A 6 -34.17 -26.82 48.63
CA LEU A 6 -34.11 -26.07 47.38
C LEU A 6 -32.63 -25.99 47.00
N GLN A 7 -32.25 -26.54 45.86
CA GLN A 7 -30.92 -26.35 45.31
C GLN A 7 -30.87 -24.93 44.76
N LEU A 8 -30.26 -24.02 45.51
CA LEU A 8 -29.98 -22.66 45.06
C LEU A 8 -28.76 -22.66 44.15
N ALA A 9 -28.79 -21.82 43.12
CA ALA A 9 -27.71 -21.69 42.16
C ALA A 9 -27.61 -20.23 41.67
N PRO A 10 -26.40 -19.63 41.65
CA PRO A 10 -26.19 -18.29 41.12
C PRO A 10 -26.51 -18.20 39.63
N ALA A 11 -26.87 -17.00 39.18
CA ALA A 11 -27.07 -16.72 37.77
C ALA A 11 -25.80 -17.04 36.97
N ARG A 12 -25.91 -17.96 36.01
CA ARG A 12 -24.82 -18.37 35.12
C ARG A 12 -25.22 -18.17 33.67
N LEU A 13 -24.38 -17.50 32.89
CA LEU A 13 -24.53 -17.43 31.45
C LEU A 13 -24.29 -18.79 30.82
N LEU A 14 -25.18 -19.23 29.93
CA LEU A 14 -25.07 -20.49 29.21
C LEU A 14 -24.76 -20.29 27.74
N HIS A 15 -25.40 -19.30 27.13
CA HIS A 15 -25.21 -19.01 25.72
C HIS A 15 -25.32 -17.51 25.48
N SER A 16 -24.48 -17.03 24.57
CA SER A 16 -24.57 -15.69 24.01
C SER A 16 -24.27 -15.73 22.52
N SER A 17 -25.07 -15.05 21.71
CA SER A 17 -24.81 -14.90 20.29
C SER A 17 -25.28 -13.54 19.78
N CYS A 18 -24.57 -13.01 18.79
CA CYS A 18 -24.96 -11.81 18.06
C CYS A 18 -24.88 -12.10 16.56
N SER A 19 -25.89 -11.66 15.82
CA SER A 19 -25.94 -11.79 14.38
C SER A 19 -26.48 -10.52 13.74
N LEU A 20 -25.88 -10.13 12.61
CA LEU A 20 -26.33 -9.01 11.81
C LEU A 20 -27.10 -9.54 10.60
N LYS A 21 -28.41 -9.27 10.54
CA LYS A 21 -29.25 -9.58 9.37
C LYS A 21 -29.78 -8.28 8.78
N LYS A 22 -31.08 -8.01 8.93
CA LYS A 22 -31.68 -6.69 8.64
C LYS A 22 -31.39 -5.68 9.76
N THR A 23 -31.27 -6.19 10.97
CA THR A 23 -30.99 -5.48 12.22
C THR A 23 -29.94 -6.27 12.98
N LEU A 24 -29.23 -5.62 13.90
CA LEU A 24 -28.32 -6.34 14.79
C LEU A 24 -29.16 -7.02 15.88
N GLN A 25 -29.02 -8.33 16.02
CA GLN A 25 -29.74 -9.11 17.02
C GLN A 25 -28.75 -9.84 17.91
N CYS A 26 -28.83 -9.58 19.22
CA CYS A 26 -28.04 -10.25 20.24
C CYS A 26 -28.94 -11.00 21.21
N SER A 27 -28.51 -12.18 21.67
CA SER A 27 -29.25 -13.02 22.62
C SER A 27 -28.32 -13.49 23.74
N CYS A 28 -28.88 -13.56 24.95
CA CYS A 28 -28.27 -14.18 26.11
C CYS A 28 -29.23 -15.17 26.74
N SER A 29 -28.70 -16.30 27.17
CA SER A 29 -29.41 -17.30 27.96
C SER A 29 -28.71 -17.53 29.28
N PHE A 30 -29.47 -17.45 30.37
CA PHE A 30 -29.03 -17.66 31.73
C PHE A 30 -29.75 -18.83 32.37
N HIS A 31 -29.08 -19.47 33.31
CA HIS A 31 -29.67 -20.43 34.23
C HIS A 31 -29.35 -20.04 35.67
N GLY A 32 -30.31 -20.23 36.56
CA GLY A 32 -30.14 -19.98 37.99
C GLY A 32 -31.37 -20.42 38.76
N ILE A 33 -31.20 -20.63 40.06
CA ILE A 33 -32.29 -20.98 40.97
C ILE A 33 -32.18 -20.06 42.19
N PRO A 34 -33.11 -19.09 42.38
CA PRO A 34 -34.27 -18.77 41.53
C PRO A 34 -33.92 -18.27 40.12
N THR A 35 -34.89 -18.31 39.21
CA THR A 35 -34.73 -17.92 37.80
C THR A 35 -34.16 -16.50 37.68
N PRO A 36 -33.08 -16.29 36.89
CA PRO A 36 -32.46 -14.98 36.76
C PRO A 36 -33.36 -13.97 36.03
N SER A 37 -33.38 -12.73 36.51
CA SER A 37 -33.82 -11.57 35.73
C SER A 37 -32.71 -11.15 34.77
N VAL A 38 -33.06 -10.79 33.54
CA VAL A 38 -32.08 -10.36 32.52
C VAL A 38 -32.32 -8.90 32.18
N ARG A 39 -31.25 -8.11 32.11
CA ARG A 39 -31.27 -6.70 31.70
C ARG A 39 -30.20 -6.43 30.65
N TRP A 40 -30.50 -5.47 29.79
CA TRP A 40 -29.56 -4.95 28.80
C TRP A 40 -29.17 -3.52 29.15
N LEU A 41 -27.88 -3.20 29.04
CA LEU A 41 -27.39 -1.84 29.14
C LEU A 41 -26.62 -1.49 27.87
N MET A 42 -26.88 -0.33 27.31
CA MET A 42 -26.16 0.24 26.18
C MET A 42 -25.34 1.43 26.66
N ALA A 43 -24.04 1.41 26.43
CA ALA A 43 -23.11 2.43 26.94
C ALA A 43 -23.28 2.70 28.46
N GLY A 44 -23.65 1.67 29.23
CA GLY A 44 -23.90 1.77 30.68
C GLY A 44 -25.30 2.25 31.08
N ALA A 45 -26.16 2.65 30.13
CA ALA A 45 -27.55 3.02 30.39
C ALA A 45 -28.50 1.84 30.15
N PRO A 46 -29.47 1.56 31.04
CA PRO A 46 -30.44 0.48 30.83
C PRO A 46 -31.29 0.73 29.59
N VAL A 47 -31.42 -0.28 28.74
CA VAL A 47 -32.30 -0.22 27.57
C VAL A 47 -33.75 -0.35 28.04
N GLY A 48 -34.56 0.68 27.78
CA GLY A 48 -35.97 0.69 28.13
C GLY A 48 -36.73 -0.43 27.41
N VAL A 49 -37.60 -1.15 28.13
CA VAL A 49 -38.36 -2.28 27.58
C VAL A 49 -39.43 -1.84 26.57
N ASN A 50 -39.89 -0.58 26.61
CA ASN A 50 -40.96 -0.09 25.77
C ASN A 50 -40.76 1.39 25.42
N GLY A 51 -40.28 1.66 24.21
CA GLY A 51 -40.26 2.99 23.61
C GLY A 51 -40.15 2.83 22.10
N PRO A 52 -41.23 2.99 21.31
CA PRO A 52 -41.22 2.79 19.86
C PRO A 52 -40.23 3.70 19.11
N ASP A 53 -39.74 4.75 19.78
CA ASP A 53 -38.93 5.81 19.17
C ASP A 53 -37.40 5.61 19.34
N SER A 54 -36.96 4.53 20.01
CA SER A 54 -35.54 4.34 20.36
C SER A 54 -34.77 3.38 19.44
N GLY A 55 -35.44 2.78 18.44
CA GLY A 55 -34.81 1.79 17.55
C GLY A 55 -34.29 0.53 18.24
N LEU A 56 -34.65 0.34 19.52
CA LEU A 56 -34.21 -0.72 20.40
C LEU A 56 -35.43 -1.54 20.82
N GLN A 57 -35.37 -2.85 20.62
CA GLN A 57 -36.44 -3.77 21.02
C GLN A 57 -35.84 -4.91 21.83
N VAL A 58 -36.43 -5.16 23.00
CA VAL A 58 -36.01 -6.25 23.91
C VAL A 58 -37.15 -7.24 24.06
N THR A 59 -36.85 -8.51 23.82
CA THR A 59 -37.77 -9.64 23.99
C THR A 59 -37.17 -10.59 25.03
N SER A 60 -37.87 -10.80 26.14
CA SER A 60 -37.41 -11.69 27.22
C SER A 60 -38.41 -12.81 27.47
N LEU A 61 -37.90 -14.01 27.71
CA LEU A 61 -38.66 -15.22 28.00
C LEU A 61 -38.06 -15.90 29.24
N MET A 62 -38.90 -16.26 30.20
CA MET A 62 -38.52 -17.02 31.38
C MET A 62 -39.25 -18.36 31.39
N LEU A 63 -38.51 -19.45 31.54
CA LEU A 63 -39.06 -20.81 31.54
C LEU A 63 -38.35 -21.67 32.60
N GLY A 64 -39.03 -21.98 33.70
CA GLY A 64 -38.42 -22.68 34.82
C GLY A 64 -37.16 -21.95 35.31
N PRO A 65 -36.02 -22.62 35.55
CA PRO A 65 -34.77 -21.98 35.99
C PRO A 65 -34.00 -21.26 34.87
N TRP A 66 -34.59 -21.12 33.68
CA TRP A 66 -33.97 -20.53 32.49
C TRP A 66 -34.55 -19.16 32.18
N ALA A 67 -33.69 -18.22 31.78
CA ALA A 67 -34.10 -16.92 31.27
C ALA A 67 -33.34 -16.64 29.97
N ASN A 68 -34.08 -16.34 28.90
CA ASN A 68 -33.54 -15.92 27.62
C ASN A 68 -33.97 -14.50 27.34
N SER A 69 -33.05 -13.64 26.97
CA SER A 69 -33.35 -12.29 26.51
C SER A 69 -32.65 -12.04 25.18
N THR A 70 -33.37 -11.41 24.27
CA THR A 70 -32.90 -11.02 22.95
C THR A 70 -33.13 -9.53 22.77
N ILE A 71 -32.11 -8.82 22.30
CA ILE A 71 -32.19 -7.41 21.92
C ILE A 71 -31.97 -7.28 20.42
N SER A 72 -32.80 -6.48 19.76
CA SER A 72 -32.66 -6.07 18.37
C SER A 72 -32.45 -4.55 18.29
N LEU A 73 -31.46 -4.15 17.48
CA LEU A 73 -31.14 -2.76 17.18
C LEU A 73 -31.44 -2.52 15.70
N THR A 74 -32.41 -1.64 15.42
CA THR A 74 -32.72 -1.21 14.06
C THR A 74 -31.69 -0.21 13.53
N GLU A 75 -31.14 0.61 14.41
CA GLU A 75 -30.10 1.58 14.07
C GLU A 75 -28.70 1.00 14.30
N GLN A 76 -27.77 1.43 13.47
CA GLN A 76 -26.38 1.03 13.60
C GLN A 76 -25.79 1.70 14.85
N PRO A 77 -25.28 0.94 15.84
CA PRO A 77 -24.67 1.53 17.02
C PRO A 77 -23.39 2.28 16.64
N GLU A 78 -23.02 3.27 17.44
CA GLU A 78 -21.73 3.95 17.31
C GLU A 78 -20.58 2.94 17.43
N MET A 79 -19.49 3.18 16.70
CA MET A 79 -18.31 2.30 16.73
C MET A 79 -17.76 2.25 18.16
N GLY A 80 -17.65 1.03 18.72
CA GLY A 80 -17.14 0.87 20.08
C GLY A 80 -18.20 0.94 21.16
N THR A 81 -19.49 1.01 20.80
CA THR A 81 -20.57 0.94 21.79
C THR A 81 -20.51 -0.39 22.52
N SER A 82 -20.47 -0.35 23.86
CA SER A 82 -20.57 -1.54 24.70
C SER A 82 -22.04 -1.89 24.96
N LEU A 83 -22.43 -3.12 24.63
CA LEU A 83 -23.71 -3.70 24.98
C LEU A 83 -23.51 -4.71 26.11
N LEU A 84 -23.99 -4.38 27.31
CA LEU A 84 -23.95 -5.25 28.47
C LEU A 84 -25.22 -6.08 28.57
N CYS A 85 -25.06 -7.37 28.82
CA CYS A 85 -26.11 -8.30 29.14
C CYS A 85 -25.91 -8.83 30.55
N GLU A 86 -26.76 -8.44 31.49
CA GLU A 86 -26.64 -8.81 32.90
C GLU A 86 -27.79 -9.75 33.30
N GLY A 87 -27.45 -10.91 33.84
CA GLY A 87 -28.34 -11.85 34.48
C GLY A 87 -28.16 -11.82 35.99
N LYS A 88 -29.24 -11.60 36.73
CA LYS A 88 -29.22 -11.45 38.19
C LYS A 88 -30.29 -12.28 38.87
N ASN A 89 -29.90 -13.02 39.90
CA ASN A 89 -30.80 -13.63 40.88
C ASN A 89 -30.29 -13.34 42.32
N PRO A 90 -31.04 -13.72 43.38
CA PRO A 90 -30.62 -13.49 44.76
C PRO A 90 -29.25 -14.09 45.10
N GLU A 91 -28.89 -15.19 44.44
CA GLU A 91 -27.66 -15.95 44.69
C GLU A 91 -26.44 -15.36 43.98
N GLY A 92 -26.62 -14.52 42.95
CA GLY A 92 -25.52 -13.96 42.21
C GLY A 92 -25.90 -13.18 40.97
N THR A 93 -24.92 -12.47 40.44
CA THR A 93 -25.04 -11.69 39.21
C THR A 93 -23.91 -12.08 38.26
N TYR A 94 -24.23 -12.20 36.98
CA TYR A 94 -23.27 -12.40 35.92
C TYR A 94 -23.56 -11.42 34.79
N ALA A 95 -22.53 -10.75 34.29
CA ALA A 95 -22.66 -9.80 33.20
C ALA A 95 -21.68 -10.12 32.08
N LEU A 96 -22.16 -10.04 30.84
CA LEU A 96 -21.37 -10.16 29.62
C LEU A 96 -21.34 -8.80 28.92
N SER A 97 -20.15 -8.30 28.61
CA SER A 97 -19.98 -7.11 27.77
C SER A 97 -19.70 -7.53 26.34
N ILE A 98 -20.48 -7.00 25.40
CA ILE A 98 -20.37 -7.25 23.97
C ILE A 98 -19.98 -5.93 23.32
N LEU A 99 -18.81 -5.89 22.70
CA LEU A 99 -18.34 -4.70 21.99
C LEU A 99 -18.91 -4.66 20.58
N LEU A 100 -19.72 -3.65 20.27
CA LEU A 100 -20.34 -3.49 18.95
C LEU A 100 -19.42 -2.71 18.03
N MET A 101 -18.99 -3.37 16.96
CA MET A 101 -18.16 -2.77 15.92
C MET A 101 -19.04 -2.43 14.72
N SER A 102 -18.96 -1.18 14.27
CA SER A 102 -19.58 -0.80 13.00
C SER A 102 -18.70 -1.31 11.86
N GLY A 103 -19.27 -2.10 10.95
CA GLY A 103 -18.58 -2.60 9.77
C GLY A 103 -18.16 -1.48 8.79
N LYS A 104 -18.61 -0.25 9.04
CA LYS A 104 -18.07 0.96 8.42
C LYS A 104 -16.79 1.35 9.15
N SER A 105 -15.78 0.49 9.06
CA SER A 105 -14.46 0.74 9.61
C SER A 105 -13.86 1.97 8.93
N SER A 106 -13.91 3.12 9.59
CA SER A 106 -13.06 4.28 9.30
C SER A 106 -11.63 4.10 9.84
N LEU A 107 -11.20 2.85 10.09
CA LEU A 107 -9.83 2.51 10.51
C LEU A 107 -8.78 2.94 9.47
N VAL A 108 -9.23 3.24 8.24
CA VAL A 108 -8.52 4.10 7.31
C VAL A 108 -9.49 5.20 6.93
N PRO A 109 -9.17 6.50 7.12
CA PRO A 109 -9.96 7.57 6.54
C PRO A 109 -10.12 7.26 5.06
N GLN A 110 -11.35 7.22 4.53
CA GLN A 110 -11.55 6.95 3.09
C GLN A 110 -10.69 7.87 2.23
N THR A 111 -10.46 9.10 2.71
CA THR A 111 -9.54 10.10 2.16
C THR A 111 -8.09 9.65 2.06
N PHE A 112 -7.59 8.80 2.96
CA PHE A 112 -6.23 8.25 2.89
C PHE A 112 -6.09 7.21 1.78
N MET A 113 -7.12 6.37 1.57
CA MET A 113 -7.11 5.42 0.45
C MET A 113 -7.25 6.13 -0.89
N ASP A 114 -8.15 7.11 -0.97
CA ASP A 114 -8.29 7.94 -2.16
C ASP A 114 -6.99 8.68 -2.48
N GLY A 115 -6.33 9.24 -1.45
CA GLY A 115 -5.02 9.89 -1.59
C GLY A 115 -3.91 8.94 -2.04
N LEU A 116 -3.89 7.70 -1.54
CA LEU A 116 -2.90 6.70 -1.95
C LEU A 116 -3.09 6.28 -3.40
N ILE A 117 -4.34 5.98 -3.79
CA ILE A 117 -4.69 5.59 -5.16
C ILE A 117 -4.33 6.74 -6.12
N GLN A 118 -4.74 7.96 -5.78
CA GLN A 118 -4.44 9.16 -6.55
C GLN A 118 -2.92 9.40 -6.69
N GLY A 119 -2.17 9.25 -5.59
CA GLY A 119 -0.71 9.38 -5.60
C GLY A 119 -0.01 8.36 -6.50
N VAL A 120 -0.46 7.11 -6.48
CA VAL A 120 0.09 6.05 -7.35
C VAL A 120 -0.16 6.36 -8.83
N PHE A 121 -1.37 6.79 -9.19
CA PHE A 121 -1.70 7.13 -10.58
C PHE A 121 -0.88 8.31 -11.10
N TYR A 122 -0.84 9.43 -10.38
CA TYR A 122 -0.08 10.59 -10.83
C TYR A 122 1.44 10.34 -10.80
N GLY A 123 1.92 9.57 -9.83
CA GLY A 123 3.32 9.14 -9.76
C GLY A 123 3.72 8.30 -10.97
N ALA A 124 2.92 7.30 -11.33
CA ALA A 124 3.18 6.45 -12.50
C ALA A 124 3.21 7.25 -13.80
N ILE A 125 2.27 8.20 -13.97
CA ILE A 125 2.23 9.09 -15.14
C ILE A 125 3.48 9.97 -15.20
N ALA A 126 3.86 10.61 -14.09
CA ALA A 126 5.04 11.48 -14.04
C ALA A 126 6.33 10.70 -14.35
N ILE A 127 6.51 9.52 -13.76
CA ILE A 127 7.65 8.65 -14.01
C ILE A 127 7.71 8.22 -15.49
N THR A 128 6.58 7.83 -16.07
CA THR A 128 6.50 7.42 -17.48
C THR A 128 6.90 8.57 -18.40
N LEU A 129 6.38 9.78 -18.17
CA LEU A 129 6.73 10.97 -18.94
C LEU A 129 8.21 11.32 -18.80
N LEU A 130 8.77 11.24 -17.59
CA LEU A 130 10.21 11.48 -17.36
C LEU A 130 11.08 10.50 -18.17
N PHE A 131 10.77 9.21 -18.14
CA PHE A 131 11.51 8.22 -18.94
C PHE A 131 11.35 8.46 -20.44
N LEU A 132 10.14 8.75 -20.92
CA LEU A 132 9.86 9.08 -22.32
C LEU A 132 10.63 10.32 -22.79
N CYS A 133 10.85 11.31 -21.92
CA CYS A 133 11.64 12.49 -22.27
C CYS A 133 13.15 12.26 -22.17
N LEU A 134 13.64 11.60 -21.11
CA LEU A 134 15.06 11.48 -20.84
C LEU A 134 15.75 10.49 -21.77
N VAL A 135 15.13 9.34 -22.08
CA VAL A 135 15.77 8.30 -22.91
C VAL A 135 16.12 8.81 -24.32
N PRO A 136 15.22 9.47 -25.07
CA PRO A 136 15.56 10.03 -26.39
C PRO A 136 16.63 11.12 -26.32
N LEU A 137 16.62 11.96 -25.28
CA LEU A 137 17.62 13.01 -25.09
C LEU A 137 19.02 12.42 -24.85
N ILE A 138 19.11 11.39 -24.00
CA ILE A 138 20.36 10.67 -23.74
C ILE A 138 20.86 9.99 -25.03
N VAL A 139 19.99 9.28 -25.75
CA VAL A 139 20.36 8.62 -27.02
C VAL A 139 20.83 9.65 -28.06
N LYS A 140 20.11 10.78 -28.21
CA LYS A 140 20.50 11.86 -29.12
C LYS A 140 21.86 12.45 -28.75
N HIS A 141 22.12 12.66 -27.45
CA HIS A 141 23.39 13.17 -26.96
C HIS A 141 24.54 12.18 -27.23
N ILE A 142 24.34 10.89 -26.99
CA ILE A 142 25.33 9.85 -27.29
C ILE A 142 25.63 9.80 -28.80
N ARG A 143 24.59 9.78 -29.65
CA ARG A 143 24.73 9.77 -31.12
C ARG A 143 25.48 11.00 -31.63
N MET A 144 25.14 12.19 -31.12
CA MET A 144 25.85 13.43 -31.45
C MET A 144 27.33 13.37 -31.05
N LYS A 145 27.63 12.85 -29.85
CA LYS A 145 29.01 12.70 -29.38
C LYS A 145 29.80 11.72 -30.26
N GLN A 146 29.19 10.61 -30.67
CA GLN A 146 29.84 9.66 -31.57
C GLN A 146 30.05 10.24 -32.98
N ALA A 147 29.05 10.92 -33.54
CA ALA A 147 29.18 11.57 -34.86
C ALA A 147 30.31 12.60 -34.88
N LYS A 148 30.45 13.41 -33.83
CA LYS A 148 31.56 14.38 -33.69
C LYS A 148 32.93 13.69 -33.63
N LYS A 149 33.05 12.58 -32.88
CA LYS A 149 34.30 11.80 -32.83
C LYS A 149 34.67 11.20 -34.18
N ILE A 150 33.70 10.61 -34.89
CA ILE A 150 33.91 10.03 -36.22
C ILE A 150 34.33 11.11 -37.23
N ALA A 151 33.69 12.28 -37.18
CA ALA A 151 34.05 13.41 -38.05
C ALA A 151 35.47 13.94 -37.77
N ALA A 152 35.88 14.03 -36.49
CA ALA A 152 37.23 14.45 -36.12
C ALA A 152 38.31 13.46 -36.59
N ILE A 153 38.09 12.15 -36.40
CA ILE A 153 39.01 11.11 -36.90
C ILE A 153 39.09 11.14 -38.44
N LYS A 154 37.95 11.33 -39.12
CA LYS A 154 37.94 11.45 -40.59
C LYS A 154 38.70 12.69 -41.06
N ALA A 155 38.55 13.83 -40.40
CA ALA A 155 39.26 15.06 -40.73
C ALA A 155 40.77 14.94 -40.50
N GLU A 156 41.19 14.32 -39.39
CA GLU A 156 42.60 14.06 -39.09
C GLU A 156 43.23 13.11 -40.13
N ASN A 157 42.53 12.02 -40.49
CA ASN A 157 42.97 11.11 -41.54
C ASN A 157 43.05 11.79 -42.91
N SER A 158 42.08 12.64 -43.28
CA SER A 158 42.11 13.41 -44.53
C SER A 158 43.23 14.45 -44.56
N LEU A 159 43.54 15.08 -43.42
CA LEU A 159 44.69 15.98 -43.28
C LEU A 159 46.00 15.20 -43.44
N LYS A 160 46.12 14.03 -42.81
CA LYS A 160 47.31 13.16 -42.88
C LYS A 160 47.55 12.61 -44.29
N VAL A 161 46.48 12.27 -45.02
CA VAL A 161 46.55 11.89 -46.44
C VAL A 161 47.01 13.07 -47.31
N ARG A 162 46.52 14.29 -47.02
CA ARG A 162 46.92 15.51 -47.75
C ARG A 162 48.38 15.90 -47.48
N VAL A 163 48.87 15.71 -46.25
CA VAL A 163 50.29 15.93 -45.88
C VAL A 163 51.22 14.88 -46.53
N CYS A 164 50.79 13.62 -46.69
CA CYS A 164 51.54 12.61 -47.46
C CYS A 164 51.55 12.88 -48.99
N GLN A 165 50.80 13.87 -49.50
CA GLN A 165 50.64 14.16 -50.94
C GLN A 165 51.28 15.47 -51.41
N GLU A 166 51.95 16.24 -50.55
CA GLU A 166 52.65 17.45 -50.99
C GLU A 166 53.84 17.06 -51.91
N PRO A 167 53.86 17.46 -53.19
CA PRO A 167 55.03 17.28 -54.04
C PRO A 167 56.09 18.27 -53.59
N GLU A 168 57.24 17.76 -53.16
CA GLU A 168 58.46 18.56 -53.05
C GLU A 168 58.81 19.11 -54.44
N MET A 169 58.43 20.36 -54.72
CA MET A 169 58.92 21.11 -55.88
C MET A 169 59.37 22.50 -55.43
N SER A 170 60.62 22.57 -54.99
CA SER A 170 61.35 23.82 -54.84
C SER A 170 62.69 23.68 -55.57
N LEU A 171 62.71 24.11 -56.84
CA LEU A 171 63.91 24.38 -57.62
C LEU A 171 64.81 25.38 -56.88
N ARG A 172 66.09 25.04 -56.67
CA ARG A 172 67.17 26.03 -56.47
C ARG A 172 68.44 25.57 -57.22
N PRO A 173 69.16 26.46 -57.94
CA PRO A 173 70.41 26.13 -58.64
C PRO A 173 71.66 26.12 -57.71
N GLU A 174 72.70 25.41 -58.17
CA GLU A 174 74.10 25.20 -57.67
C GLU A 174 74.76 26.34 -56.84
N GLU A 175 75.34 26.08 -55.65
CA GLU A 175 76.70 25.60 -55.22
C GLU A 175 77.72 26.77 -54.98
N PRO A 176 78.82 26.66 -54.16
CA PRO A 176 79.37 25.50 -53.42
C PRO A 176 79.85 25.76 -51.96
N GLU A 177 80.19 24.66 -51.24
CA GLU A 177 81.31 24.44 -50.28
C GLU A 177 80.97 23.53 -49.06
N LYS A 178 81.86 22.56 -48.79
CA LYS A 178 81.78 21.31 -47.96
C LYS A 178 82.34 21.50 -46.52
N PRO A 179 82.44 20.49 -45.60
CA PRO A 179 81.64 19.26 -45.33
C PRO A 179 81.31 18.98 -43.82
N HIS A 180 80.51 17.92 -43.57
CA HIS A 180 80.28 17.13 -42.32
C HIS A 180 79.32 17.74 -41.26
N LEU A 181 78.36 17.04 -40.63
CA LEU A 181 78.36 15.68 -40.07
C LEU A 181 76.90 15.19 -39.79
N LEU A 182 76.69 13.87 -39.78
CA LEU A 182 75.41 13.14 -39.67
C LEU A 182 74.53 13.50 -38.45
N ARG A 183 73.19 13.45 -38.63
CA ARG A 183 72.33 12.62 -37.75
C ARG A 183 70.97 12.28 -38.37
N ALA A 184 70.69 10.98 -38.45
CA ALA A 184 69.44 10.37 -38.88
C ALA A 184 68.37 10.43 -37.77
N GLY A 185 67.08 10.49 -38.16
CA GLY A 185 65.96 10.40 -37.22
C GLY A 185 64.57 10.29 -37.88
N GLN A 186 64.21 9.05 -38.25
CA GLN A 186 62.86 8.46 -38.31
C GLN A 186 61.77 9.13 -39.18
N GLY A 187 61.59 8.57 -40.39
CA GLY A 187 60.46 8.84 -41.27
C GLY A 187 59.15 8.18 -40.81
N THR A 188 58.06 8.93 -40.93
CA THR A 188 56.69 8.47 -40.77
C THR A 188 56.27 7.56 -41.92
N HIS A 189 55.88 6.32 -41.61
CA HIS A 189 55.38 5.35 -42.59
C HIS A 189 53.93 5.69 -43.00
N CYS A 190 53.69 6.15 -44.24
CA CYS A 190 52.33 6.37 -44.78
C CYS A 190 51.65 5.02 -45.10
N PRO A 191 50.35 4.83 -44.82
CA PRO A 191 49.62 3.62 -45.17
C PRO A 191 49.27 3.57 -46.67
N LYS A 192 49.45 2.41 -47.33
CA LYS A 192 49.04 2.18 -48.72
C LYS A 192 47.51 2.03 -48.83
N LEU A 193 46.88 2.77 -49.74
CA LEU A 193 45.49 2.56 -50.15
C LEU A 193 45.35 1.23 -50.93
N PRO A 194 44.29 0.43 -50.69
CA PRO A 194 43.94 -0.68 -51.57
C PRO A 194 43.33 -0.12 -52.87
N GLY A 195 43.89 -0.55 -54.00
CA GLY A 195 43.48 -0.15 -55.35
C GLY A 195 42.17 -0.80 -55.80
N GLU A 196 41.43 -0.03 -56.59
CA GLU A 196 40.26 -0.44 -57.35
C GLU A 196 40.66 -1.03 -58.72
N ALA A 197 39.73 -1.78 -59.33
CA ALA A 197 39.76 -2.56 -60.58
C ALA A 197 40.18 -4.03 -60.39
N ARG A 198 39.39 -5.01 -60.81
CA ARG A 198 38.62 -5.13 -62.07
C ARG A 198 37.37 -5.98 -61.92
#